data_AF-R9KXB6-F1
#
_entry.id   AF-R9KXB6-F1
#
_cell.length_a   1.000
_cell.length_b   1.000
_cell.length_c   1.000
_cell.angle_alpha   90.00
_cell.angle_beta   90.00
_cell.angle_gamma   90.00
#
_symmetry.space_group_name_H-M   'P 1'
#
loop_
_entity.id
_entity.type
_entity.pdbx_description
1 polymer ?
#
loop_
_entity_poly.entity_id
_entity_poly.type
_entity_poly.pdbx_seq_one_letter_code
_entity_poly.pdbx_strand_id
1 'polypeptide(L)' 'MNELNIREVVGLIADALSEGARAVVAIERKPGGAGCGLTVSKAPSCVLDAVTDNGYYAAPDFGGTVIAAEEVL' A
#
# COMPACT_ATOMS: atom_id res chain seq x y z
N MET A 1 4.44 7.37 -5.25
CA MET A 1 5.46 6.36 -4.93
C MET A 1 6.26 6.04 -6.19
N ASN A 2 7.56 5.83 -6.06
CA ASN A 2 8.37 5.29 -7.17
C ASN A 2 8.23 3.76 -7.23
N GLU A 3 8.84 3.11 -8.23
CA GLU A 3 8.76 1.66 -8.40
C GLU A 3 9.38 0.87 -7.22
N LEU A 4 10.48 1.37 -6.63
CA LEU A 4 11.13 0.73 -5.49
C LEU A 4 10.19 0.69 -4.29
N ASN A 5 9.55 1.82 -3.97
CA ASN A 5 8.59 1.90 -2.86
C ASN A 5 7.40 0.94 -3.05
N ILE A 6 6.92 0.79 -4.29
CA ILE A 6 5.80 -0.12 -4.59
C ILE A 6 6.22 -1.57 -4.37
N ARG A 7 7.42 -1.95 -4.82
CA ARG A 7 7.96 -3.29 -4.62
C ARG A 7 8.11 -3.62 -3.14
N GLU A 8 8.66 -2.69 -2.37
CA GLU A 8 8.82 -2.84 -0.93
C GLU A 8 7.46 -3.03 -0.25
N VAL A 9 6.48 -2.15 -0.50
CA VAL A 9 5.15 -2.29 0.10
C VAL A 9 4.45 -3.58 -0.31
N VAL A 10 4.49 -3.97 -1.59
CA VAL A 10 3.88 -5.23 -2.04
C VAL A 10 4.57 -6.44 -1.40
N GLY A 11 5.89 -6.39 -1.20
CA GLY A 11 6.63 -7.40 -0.45
C GLY A 11 6.16 -7.51 0.99
N LEU A 12 6.06 -6.38 1.70
CA LEU A 12 5.55 -6.33 3.08
C LEU A 12 4.13 -6.88 3.19
N ILE A 13 3.25 -6.52 2.25
CA ILE A 13 1.89 -7.06 2.18
C ILE A 13 1.93 -8.58 2.04
N ALA A 14 2.76 -9.10 1.14
CA ALA A 14 2.87 -10.55 0.91
C ALA A 14 3.41 -11.28 2.13
N ASP A 15 4.42 -10.73 2.80
CA ASP A 15 5.05 -11.31 3.99
C ASP A 15 4.13 -11.28 5.22
N ALA A 16 3.29 -10.25 5.34
CA ALA A 16 2.34 -10.10 6.44
C ALA A 16 1.05 -10.93 6.28
N LEU A 17 0.77 -11.47 5.08
CA LEU A 17 -0.44 -12.25 4.84
C LEU A 17 -0.34 -13.63 5.48
N SER A 18 -1.33 -13.95 6.31
CA SER A 18 -1.51 -15.30 6.85
C SER A 18 -1.91 -16.29 5.75
N GLU A 19 -1.70 -17.59 5.99
CA GLU A 19 -2.12 -18.63 5.06
C GLU A 19 -3.63 -18.54 4.73
N GLY A 20 -3.95 -18.54 3.44
CA GLY A 20 -5.33 -18.41 2.95
C GLY A 20 -5.91 -17.00 2.98
N ALA A 21 -5.24 -16.03 3.60
CA ALA A 21 -5.63 -14.63 3.56
C ALA A 21 -5.36 -14.02 2.18
N ARG A 22 -6.05 -12.92 1.87
CA ARG A 22 -5.87 -12.20 0.61
C ARG A 22 -5.86 -10.70 0.86
N ALA A 23 -4.98 -10.01 0.14
CA ALA A 23 -5.03 -8.57 -0.02
C ALA A 23 -5.36 -8.21 -1.47
N VAL A 24 -6.10 -7.12 -1.67
CA VAL A 24 -6.36 -6.54 -3.00
C VAL A 24 -5.68 -5.19 -3.07
N VAL A 25 -4.77 -5.07 -4.05
CA VAL A 25 -3.93 -3.89 -4.25
C VAL A 25 -4.16 -3.35 -5.65
N ALA A 26 -4.37 -2.05 -5.76
CA ALA A 26 -4.44 -1.31 -7.02
C ALA A 26 -3.23 -0.40 -7.16
N ILE A 27 -2.58 -0.44 -8.33
CA ILE A 27 -1.45 0.42 -8.67
C ILE A 27 -1.87 1.26 -9.87
N GLU A 28 -1.91 2.57 -9.70
CA GLU A 28 -2.36 3.50 -10.73
C GLU A 28 -1.23 4.46 -11.08
N ARG A 29 -0.91 4.59 -12.38
CA ARG A 29 0.06 5.62 -12.80
C ARG A 29 -0.54 7.00 -12.58
N LYS A 30 0.21 7.89 -11.93
CA LYS A 30 -0.24 9.27 -11.74
C LYS A 30 -0.27 10.02 -13.09
N PRO A 31 -1.20 10.98 -13.26
CA PRO A 31 -1.17 11.89 -14.40
C PRO A 31 0.20 12.56 -14.53
N GLY A 32 0.76 12.60 -15.74
CA GLY A 32 2.10 13.14 -15.98
C GLY A 32 3.27 12.17 -15.74
N GLY A 33 3.00 10.91 -15.37
CA GLY A 33 4.00 9.82 -15.37
C GLY A 33 5.01 9.83 -14.22
N ALA A 34 4.95 10.81 -13.33
CA ALA A 34 5.80 10.88 -12.13
C ALA A 34 5.27 9.94 -11.02
N GLY A 35 5.55 8.65 -11.18
CA GLY A 35 5.26 7.60 -10.21
C GLY A 35 3.83 7.05 -10.23
N CYS A 36 3.51 6.24 -9.22
CA CYS A 36 2.20 5.63 -9.06
C CYS A 36 1.55 5.97 -7.71
N GLY A 37 0.21 5.91 -7.68
CA GLY A 37 -0.59 5.73 -6.49
C GLY A 37 -0.71 4.24 -6.17
N LEU A 38 -0.86 3.91 -4.89
CA LEU A 38 -1.02 2.57 -4.38
C LEU A 38 -2.21 2.56 -3.41
N THR A 39 -3.20 1.72 -3.66
CA THR A 39 -4.39 1.60 -2.82
C THR A 39 -4.62 0.15 -2.43
N VAL A 40 -4.84 -0.12 -1.15
CA VAL A 40 -5.22 -1.43 -0.61
C VAL A 40 -6.71 -1.42 -0.30
N SER A 41 -7.53 -2.15 -1.04
CA SER A 41 -9.00 -2.10 -0.90
C SER A 41 -9.58 -3.18 0.02
N LYS A 42 -8.87 -4.29 0.19
CA LYS A 42 -9.20 -5.36 1.14
C LYS A 42 -7.92 -5.95 1.68
N ALA A 43 -7.70 -5.93 2.98
CA ALA A 43 -6.60 -6.64 3.63
C ALA A 43 -6.91 -6.85 5.13
N PRO A 44 -6.35 -7.89 5.76
CA PRO A 44 -6.30 -7.99 7.22
C PRO A 44 -5.56 -6.79 7.84
N SER A 45 -5.88 -6.43 9.09
CA SER A 45 -5.24 -5.28 9.75
C SER A 45 -3.72 -5.41 9.85
N CYS A 46 -3.21 -6.63 10.07
CA CYS A 46 -1.77 -6.90 10.17
C CYS A 46 -0.97 -6.48 8.92
N VAL A 47 -1.63 -6.41 7.76
CA VAL A 47 -1.02 -5.92 6.53
C VAL A 47 -0.79 -4.41 6.59
N LEU A 48 -1.79 -3.66 7.11
CA LEU A 48 -1.66 -2.21 7.25
C LEU A 48 -0.64 -1.86 8.34
N ASP A 49 -0.66 -2.61 9.45
CA ASP A 49 0.32 -2.47 10.53
C ASP A 49 1.74 -2.67 10.00
N ALA A 50 1.98 -3.74 9.23
CA ALA A 50 3.30 -4.01 8.62
C ALA A 50 3.75 -2.89 7.68
N VAL A 51 2.84 -2.31 6.90
CA VAL A 51 3.16 -1.17 6.03
C VAL A 51 3.53 0.06 6.85
N THR A 52 2.77 0.39 7.90
CA THR A 52 3.04 1.56 8.75
C THR A 52 4.29 1.41 9.61
N ASP A 53 4.56 0.20 10.13
CA ASP A 53 5.75 -0.10 10.92
C ASP A 53 7.05 0.04 10.11
N ASN A 54 6.96 -0.05 8.78
CA ASN A 54 8.08 0.10 7.86
C ASN A 54 8.18 1.52 7.25
N GLY A 55 7.54 2.51 7.89
CA GLY A 55 7.72 3.93 7.57
C GLY A 55 6.89 4.45 6.40
N TYR A 56 5.90 3.69 5.94
CA TYR A 56 4.90 4.19 4.99
C TYR A 56 3.67 4.74 5.71
N TYR A 57 2.97 5.62 5.01
CA TYR A 57 1.75 6.24 5.52
C TYR A 57 0.55 5.56 4.91
N ALA A 58 -0.43 5.23 5.74
CA ALA A 58 -1.70 4.65 5.36
C ALA A 58 -2.82 5.65 5.66
N ALA A 59 -3.49 6.15 4.62
CA ALA A 59 -4.60 7.08 4.74
C ALA A 59 -5.90 6.43 4.27
N PRO A 60 -7.03 6.60 4.98
CA PRO A 60 -8.31 6.08 4.52
C PRO A 60 -8.73 6.75 3.21
N ASP A 61 -9.28 5.97 2.29
CA ASP A 61 -9.85 6.44 1.02
C ASP A 61 -11.18 5.71 0.75
N PHE A 62 -11.98 6.21 -0.20
CA PHE A 62 -13.28 5.64 -0.51
C PHE A 62 -13.15 4.21 -1.06
N GLY A 63 -13.39 3.22 -0.20
CA GLY A 63 -13.30 1.80 -0.54
C GLY A 63 -11.93 1.18 -0.37
N GLY A 64 -11.01 1.84 0.34
CA GLY A 64 -9.69 1.28 0.64
C GLY A 64 -8.79 2.18 1.50
N THR A 65 -7.50 1.95 1.38
CA THR A 65 -6.46 2.67 2.09
C THR A 65 -5.35 3.04 1.10
N VAL A 66 -5.10 4.33 0.94
CA VAL A 66 -4.01 4.84 0.11
C VAL A 66 -2.72 4.71 0.89
N ILE A 67 -1.70 4.15 0.23
CA ILE A 67 -0.35 4.04 0.77
C ILE A 67 0.53 5.10 0.11
N ALA A 68 1.28 5.82 0.95
CA ALA A 68 2.20 6.87 0.53
C ALA A 68 3.58 6.70 1.19
N ALA A 69 4.61 7.18 0.50
CA ALA A 69 5.98 7.21 1.01
C ALA A 69 6.26 8.45 1.91
N GLU A 70 5.33 9.39 1.94
CA GLU A 70 5.39 10.63 2.71
C GLU A 70 4.00 10.89 3.28
N GLU A 71 3.91 11.66 4.36
CA GLU A 71 2.65 11.98 5.02
C GLU A 71 1.71 12.69 4.05
N VAL A 72 0.47 12.20 3.97
CA VAL A 72 -0.57 12.78 3.11
C VAL A 72 -1.37 13.77 3.97
N LEU A 73 -1.12 15.07 3.77
CA LEU A 73 -1.87 16.18 4.39
C LEU A 73 -3.23 16.39 3.73
#